data_AF-A0A7V5DX21-F1
#
_entry.id   AF-A0A7V5DX21-F1
#
_cell.length_a   1.000
_cell.length_b   1.000
_cell.length_c   1.000
_cell.angle_alpha   90.00
_cell.angle_beta   90.00
_cell.angle_gamma   90.00
#
_symmetry.space_group_name_H-M   'P 1'
#
loop_
_entity.id
_entity.type
_entity.pdbx_description
1 polymer ?
#
loop_
_entity_poly.entity_id
_entity_poly.type
_entity_poly.pdbx_seq_one_letter_code
_entity_poly.pdbx_strand_id
1 'polypeptide(L)'
;MIKKIHLVSFGKFRNYQIPCAPVTVIEGANESGKTTIFDALLEGLCKPKGSTEAGKLLKARYGETRSVTLEFDGDPLQLSSVDFLNLFAVRAGDLSVEVSKDTEWLTRVKSQLFSGGIDPLAVAEELTRQCVSKAKGTLHAELRELADSVYALEARLQELQQKREVALREERESAHSEEELERVRSELENLRKEEEKLSRSFDQQKLHRAQKELYQIQEALVSEKKLKQELEETPSYTEEELKTLQTLEGKLKDLEGQFQTLRALDEEARRELQKLEPEIEQVASQSRKLQQIRDFGVSLKTRLPDRSSLIDRKVSYTYRPVFLILAGVVL
;
A
#
# COMPACT_ATOMS: atom_id res chain seq x y z
N MET A 1 -72.10 -1.16 45.97
CA MET A 1 -72.35 -0.92 44.52
C MET A 1 -73.77 -1.39 44.16
N ILE A 2 -74.51 -0.74 43.27
CA ILE A 2 -75.86 -1.21 42.86
C ILE A 2 -75.73 -2.42 41.92
N LYS A 3 -76.33 -3.56 42.25
CA LYS A 3 -76.40 -4.77 41.42
C LYS A 3 -77.64 -4.83 40.55
N LYS A 4 -78.80 -4.42 41.08
CA LYS A 4 -80.06 -4.46 40.34
C LYS A 4 -80.98 -3.31 40.74
N ILE A 5 -81.69 -2.78 39.75
CA ILE A 5 -82.77 -1.81 39.92
C ILE A 5 -84.08 -2.53 39.65
N HIS A 6 -84.95 -2.62 40.66
CA HIS A 6 -86.28 -3.20 40.52
C HIS A 6 -87.35 -2.10 40.52
N LEU A 7 -88.00 -1.92 39.37
CA LEU A 7 -89.08 -0.97 39.14
C LEU A 7 -90.43 -1.71 39.29
N VAL A 8 -90.99 -1.71 40.49
CA VAL A 8 -92.28 -2.39 40.78
C VAL A 8 -93.42 -1.64 40.11
N SER A 9 -93.51 -0.33 40.37
CA SER A 9 -94.48 0.57 39.73
C SER A 9 -93.86 1.96 39.61
N PHE A 10 -93.25 2.27 38.47
CA PHE A 10 -92.59 3.56 38.27
C PHE A 10 -92.74 4.06 36.83
N GLY A 11 -93.58 5.08 36.63
CA GLY A 11 -93.92 5.61 35.32
C GLY A 11 -94.47 4.54 34.39
N LYS A 12 -93.81 4.34 33.24
CA LYS A 12 -94.21 3.34 32.24
C LYS A 12 -93.71 1.92 32.53
N PHE A 13 -92.81 1.77 33.50
CA PHE A 13 -92.27 0.46 33.87
C PHE A 13 -93.11 -0.16 34.98
N ARG A 14 -93.52 -1.41 34.79
CA ARG A 14 -94.24 -2.23 35.77
C ARG A 14 -93.52 -3.56 35.91
N ASN A 15 -93.12 -3.92 37.13
CA ASN A 15 -92.34 -5.11 37.46
C ASN A 15 -91.12 -5.33 36.54
N TYR A 16 -90.40 -4.26 36.23
CA TYR A 16 -89.21 -4.32 35.36
C TYR A 16 -87.93 -4.43 36.21
N GLN A 17 -86.94 -5.17 35.72
CA GLN A 17 -85.66 -5.37 36.41
C GLN A 17 -84.52 -5.02 35.48
N ILE A 18 -83.58 -4.21 35.98
CA ILE A 18 -82.38 -3.82 35.25
C ILE A 18 -81.18 -4.35 36.04
N PRO A 19 -80.42 -5.32 35.50
CA PRO A 19 -79.14 -5.70 36.07
C PRO A 19 -78.10 -4.60 35.82
N CYS A 20 -77.35 -4.25 36.86
CA CYS A 20 -76.30 -3.23 36.82
C CYS A 20 -74.92 -3.88 36.97
N ALA A 21 -74.03 -3.57 36.03
CA ALA A 21 -72.60 -3.85 36.10
C ALA A 21 -71.83 -2.58 36.51
N PRO A 22 -70.49 -2.63 36.75
CA PRO A 22 -69.71 -1.45 37.15
C PRO A 22 -69.88 -0.26 36.20
N VAL A 23 -70.09 -0.56 34.91
CA VAL A 23 -70.53 0.41 33.91
C VAL A 23 -71.80 -0.15 33.25
N THR A 24 -72.89 0.62 33.28
CA THR A 24 -74.17 0.24 32.66
C THR A 24 -74.63 1.38 31.76
N VAL A 25 -74.78 1.09 30.46
CA VAL A 25 -75.25 2.07 29.47
C VAL A 25 -76.71 1.78 29.14
N ILE A 26 -77.56 2.80 29.26
CA ILE A 26 -78.99 2.71 28.92
C ILE A 26 -79.25 3.64 27.73
N GLU A 27 -79.51 3.03 26.57
CA GLU A 27 -79.79 3.73 25.32
C GLU A 27 -81.25 3.54 24.88
N GLY A 28 -81.78 4.50 24.11
CA GLY A 28 -83.05 4.36 23.43
C GLY A 28 -83.53 5.69 22.83
N ALA A 29 -84.62 5.66 22.07
CA ALA A 29 -85.24 6.85 21.49
C ALA A 29 -85.69 7.87 22.55
N ASN A 30 -86.05 9.08 22.13
CA ASN A 30 -86.70 10.03 23.04
C ASN A 30 -88.00 9.41 23.60
N GLU A 31 -88.31 9.70 24.86
CA GLU A 31 -89.47 9.12 25.59
C GLU A 31 -89.38 7.60 25.82
N SER A 32 -88.24 6.97 25.52
CA SER A 32 -87.99 5.54 25.82
C SER A 32 -87.88 5.22 27.32
N GLY A 33 -87.96 6.21 28.21
CA GLY A 33 -87.97 6.02 29.67
C GLY A 33 -86.62 6.15 30.34
N LYS A 34 -85.59 6.64 29.63
CA LYS A 34 -84.25 6.88 30.20
C LYS A 34 -84.31 7.77 31.44
N THR A 35 -85.01 8.90 31.33
CA THR A 35 -85.22 9.83 32.45
C THR A 35 -86.02 9.19 33.58
N THR A 36 -86.96 8.29 33.27
CA THR A 36 -87.72 7.54 34.27
C THR A 36 -86.85 6.60 35.08
N ILE A 37 -85.83 5.98 34.48
CA ILE A 37 -84.86 5.15 35.20
C ILE A 37 -83.94 6.02 36.07
N PHE A 38 -83.54 7.19 35.59
CA PHE A 38 -82.78 8.16 36.39
C PHE A 38 -83.58 8.67 37.60
N ASP A 39 -84.85 9.02 37.39
CA ASP A 39 -85.79 9.43 38.43
C ASP A 39 -86.04 8.28 39.45
N ALA A 40 -86.02 7.03 38.99
CA ALA A 40 -86.12 5.86 39.86
C ALA A 40 -84.86 5.66 40.73
N LEU A 41 -83.67 5.96 40.19
CA LEU A 41 -82.43 5.96 40.98
C LEU A 41 -82.46 7.06 42.05
N LEU A 42 -82.94 8.26 41.70
CA LEU A 42 -83.13 9.34 42.67
C LEU A 42 -84.09 8.93 43.80
N GLU A 43 -85.22 8.28 43.47
CA GLU A 43 -86.17 7.78 44.47
C GLU A 43 -85.54 6.68 45.35
N GLY A 44 -84.84 5.73 44.74
CA GLY A 44 -84.25 4.59 45.46
C GLY A 44 -83.07 4.94 46.35
N LEU A 45 -82.21 5.88 45.93
CA LEU A 45 -81.01 6.29 46.67
C LEU A 45 -81.27 7.38 47.71
N CYS A 46 -82.19 8.29 47.42
CA CYS A 46 -82.39 9.48 48.26
C CYS A 46 -83.70 9.50 49.02
N LYS A 47 -84.72 8.73 48.58
CA LYS A 47 -86.09 8.72 49.14
C LYS A 47 -86.57 10.14 49.52
N PRO A 48 -86.60 11.09 48.55
CA PRO A 48 -86.92 12.48 48.84
C PRO A 48 -88.29 12.61 49.51
N LYS A 49 -88.36 13.35 50.63
CA LYS A 49 -89.65 13.71 51.24
C LYS A 49 -90.49 14.48 50.23
N GLY A 50 -91.80 14.23 50.19
CA GLY A 50 -92.73 14.87 49.24
C GLY A 50 -92.78 16.40 49.30
N SER A 51 -92.28 17.01 50.37
CA SER A 51 -92.15 18.47 50.53
C SER A 51 -90.92 19.08 49.85
N THR A 52 -89.93 18.28 49.48
CA THR A 52 -88.71 18.73 48.77
C THR A 52 -89.00 18.98 47.29
N GLU A 53 -88.26 19.88 46.65
CA GLU A 53 -88.43 20.16 45.21
C GLU A 53 -88.32 18.89 44.35
N ALA A 54 -87.33 18.04 44.64
CA ALA A 54 -87.20 16.71 44.01
C ALA A 54 -88.42 15.81 44.26
N GLY A 55 -88.93 15.77 45.49
CA GLY A 55 -90.11 14.98 45.85
C GLY A 55 -91.39 15.46 45.15
N LYS A 56 -91.60 16.78 45.06
CA LYS A 56 -92.71 17.42 44.34
C LYS A 56 -92.65 17.10 42.85
N LEU A 57 -91.47 17.22 42.23
CA LEU A 57 -91.26 16.90 40.81
C LEU A 57 -91.59 15.44 40.50
N LEU A 58 -91.08 14.51 41.31
CA LEU A 58 -91.38 13.09 41.13
C LEU A 58 -92.88 12.79 41.33
N LYS A 59 -93.55 13.48 42.26
CA LYS A 59 -94.99 13.32 42.53
C LYS A 59 -95.82 13.83 41.36
N ALA A 60 -95.45 14.98 40.79
CA ALA A 60 -96.11 15.55 39.62
C ALA A 60 -95.99 14.66 38.38
N ARG A 61 -94.85 13.97 38.20
CA ARG A 61 -94.57 13.14 37.02
C ARG A 61 -95.17 11.73 37.09
N TYR A 62 -95.15 11.09 38.27
CA TYR A 62 -95.47 9.67 38.40
C TYR A 62 -96.58 9.36 39.41
N GLY A 63 -97.13 10.37 40.08
CA GLY A 63 -98.18 10.21 41.10
C GLY A 63 -97.62 9.81 42.47
N GLU A 64 -98.54 9.49 43.40
CA GLU A 64 -98.20 9.09 44.77
C GLU A 64 -97.78 7.62 44.89
N THR A 65 -98.30 6.75 44.02
CA THR A 65 -97.99 5.31 44.01
C THR A 65 -96.77 5.02 43.15
N ARG A 66 -95.58 5.27 43.69
CA ARG A 66 -94.29 4.94 43.05
C ARG A 66 -93.47 4.01 43.95
N SER A 67 -92.93 2.95 43.38
CA SER A 67 -92.17 1.95 44.15
C SER A 67 -90.98 1.44 43.36
N VAL A 68 -89.79 1.63 43.95
CA VAL A 68 -88.49 1.21 43.42
C VAL A 68 -87.69 0.58 44.56
N THR A 69 -87.05 -0.55 44.28
CA THR A 69 -86.13 -1.21 45.21
C THR A 69 -84.78 -1.37 44.53
N LEU A 70 -83.71 -1.00 45.24
CA LEU A 70 -82.33 -1.14 44.76
C LEU A 70 -81.63 -2.25 45.55
N GLU A 71 -80.98 -3.16 44.84
CA GLU A 71 -80.20 -4.24 45.43
C GLU A 71 -78.71 -3.85 45.39
N PHE A 72 -78.03 -3.85 46.54
CA PHE A 72 -76.64 -3.41 46.66
C PHE A 72 -75.70 -4.58 46.98
N ASP A 73 -74.47 -4.49 46.46
CA ASP A 73 -73.29 -5.21 46.93
C ASP A 73 -72.61 -4.37 48.02
N GLY A 74 -72.65 -4.83 49.27
CA GLY A 74 -72.15 -4.10 50.44
C GLY A 74 -73.16 -3.11 51.03
N ASP A 75 -72.66 -2.15 51.81
CA ASP A 75 -73.50 -1.23 52.57
C ASP A 75 -74.38 -0.34 51.65
N PRO A 76 -75.68 -0.16 51.98
CA PRO A 76 -76.57 0.68 51.20
C PRO A 76 -76.08 2.13 51.17
N LEU A 77 -75.88 2.66 49.96
CA LEU A 77 -75.50 4.06 49.78
C LEU A 77 -76.75 4.94 49.96
N GLN A 78 -76.74 5.82 50.97
CA GLN A 78 -77.77 6.86 51.15
C GLN A 78 -77.15 8.22 50.82
N LEU A 79 -77.80 8.97 49.92
CA LEU A 79 -77.38 10.30 49.49
C LEU A 79 -78.51 11.30 49.72
N SER A 80 -78.17 12.55 49.98
CA SER A 80 -79.15 13.64 49.94
C SER A 80 -79.61 13.88 48.50
N SER A 81 -80.86 14.29 48.30
CA SER A 81 -81.40 14.57 46.96
C SER A 81 -80.65 15.70 46.24
N VAL A 82 -80.05 16.63 47.00
CA VAL A 82 -79.25 17.73 46.46
C VAL A 82 -77.91 17.22 45.96
N ASP A 83 -77.22 16.38 46.75
CA ASP A 83 -75.93 15.80 46.34
C ASP A 83 -76.09 14.88 45.13
N PHE A 84 -77.18 14.11 45.06
CA PHE A 84 -77.44 13.25 43.92
C PHE A 84 -77.60 14.05 42.62
N LEU A 85 -78.37 15.15 42.65
CA LEU A 85 -78.57 15.99 41.48
C LEU A 85 -77.29 16.73 41.08
N ASN A 86 -76.50 17.23 42.04
CA ASN A 86 -75.30 18.00 41.73
C ASN A 86 -74.12 17.13 41.27
N LEU A 87 -73.96 15.93 41.82
CA LEU A 87 -72.79 15.08 41.53
C LEU A 87 -73.06 14.08 40.39
N PHE A 88 -74.29 13.61 40.24
CA PHE A 88 -74.61 12.49 39.34
C PHE A 88 -75.55 12.87 38.19
N ALA A 89 -76.18 14.06 38.20
CA ALA A 89 -77.04 14.52 37.10
C ALA A 89 -76.28 15.47 36.16
N VAL A 90 -75.38 14.94 35.32
CA VAL A 90 -74.78 15.73 34.24
C VAL A 90 -75.80 15.86 33.10
N ARG A 91 -76.37 17.06 32.92
CA ARG A 91 -77.29 17.38 31.82
C ARG A 91 -76.53 18.08 30.69
N ALA A 92 -76.87 17.76 29.44
CA ALA A 92 -76.32 18.48 28.30
C ALA A 92 -76.66 19.97 28.39
N GLY A 93 -75.65 20.84 28.50
CA GLY A 93 -75.79 22.30 28.59
C GLY A 93 -75.50 22.90 29.98
N ASP A 94 -75.33 22.08 31.01
CA ASP A 94 -75.01 22.54 32.37
C ASP A 94 -73.67 21.92 32.81
N LEU A 95 -72.57 22.61 32.49
CA LEU A 95 -71.20 22.25 32.91
C LEU A 95 -70.80 22.93 34.23
N SER A 96 -71.66 23.78 34.77
CA SER A 96 -71.47 24.42 36.07
C SER A 96 -71.84 23.44 37.17
N VAL A 97 -70.83 22.97 37.90
CA VAL A 97 -71.06 22.37 39.22
C VAL A 97 -71.45 23.52 40.16
N GLU A 98 -72.75 23.73 40.37
CA GLU A 98 -73.24 24.68 41.37
C GLU A 98 -72.97 24.14 42.77
N VAL A 99 -71.77 24.46 43.26
CA VAL A 99 -71.35 24.17 44.62
C VAL A 99 -72.00 25.20 45.54
N SER A 100 -73.21 24.94 46.00
CA SER A 100 -73.80 25.68 47.12
C SER A 100 -72.88 25.56 48.34
N LYS A 101 -72.59 26.68 49.01
CA LYS A 101 -71.54 26.81 50.05
C LYS A 101 -71.65 25.82 51.23
N ASP A 102 -72.80 25.15 51.39
CA ASP A 102 -73.11 24.25 52.51
C ASP A 102 -73.43 22.80 52.08
N THR A 103 -72.89 22.32 50.95
CA THR A 103 -73.03 20.88 50.62
C THR A 103 -72.16 20.01 51.52
N GLU A 104 -72.78 19.00 52.13
CA GLU A 104 -72.22 18.08 53.14
C GLU A 104 -70.95 17.35 52.63
N TRP A 105 -70.89 17.04 51.33
CA TRP A 105 -69.71 16.43 50.70
C TRP A 105 -68.49 17.36 50.71
N LEU A 106 -68.68 18.67 50.54
CA LEU A 106 -67.59 19.63 50.48
C LEU A 106 -67.03 19.91 51.87
N THR A 107 -67.89 19.88 52.89
CA THR A 107 -67.46 19.87 54.29
C THR A 107 -66.67 18.60 54.61
N ARG A 108 -67.07 17.44 54.09
CA ARG A 108 -66.28 16.19 54.19
C ARG A 108 -64.93 16.29 53.48
N VAL A 109 -64.86 16.80 52.26
CA VAL A 109 -63.60 16.98 51.52
C VAL A 109 -62.69 17.99 52.21
N LYS A 110 -63.23 19.13 52.67
CA LYS A 110 -62.49 20.08 53.49
C LYS A 110 -61.98 19.44 54.77
N SER A 111 -62.79 18.63 55.45
CA SER A 111 -62.32 17.90 56.62
C SER A 111 -61.21 16.91 56.23
N GLN A 112 -61.31 16.14 55.14
CA GLN A 112 -60.23 15.24 54.75
C GLN A 112 -58.94 15.98 54.35
N LEU A 113 -59.04 17.13 53.68
CA LEU A 113 -57.88 17.90 53.26
C LEU A 113 -57.22 18.67 54.42
N PHE A 114 -58.02 19.24 55.32
CA PHE A 114 -57.53 20.12 56.40
C PHE A 114 -57.43 19.45 57.77
N SER A 115 -58.18 18.37 58.02
CA SER A 115 -58.04 17.53 59.22
C SER A 115 -57.32 16.19 58.97
N GLY A 116 -56.95 15.90 57.72
CA GLY A 116 -56.14 14.72 57.32
C GLY A 116 -54.61 14.90 57.42
N GLY A 117 -54.11 15.92 58.12
CA GLY A 117 -52.76 15.88 58.71
C GLY A 117 -51.57 16.28 57.83
N ILE A 118 -51.74 17.03 56.74
CA ILE A 118 -50.59 17.61 56.01
C ILE A 118 -50.51 19.11 56.30
N ASP A 119 -49.53 19.49 57.13
CA ASP A 119 -49.16 20.89 57.36
C ASP A 119 -48.18 21.34 56.26
N PRO A 120 -48.56 22.27 55.37
CA PRO A 120 -47.70 22.75 54.30
C PRO A 120 -46.39 23.38 54.81
N LEU A 121 -46.40 23.98 56.00
CA LEU A 121 -45.20 24.59 56.58
C LEU A 121 -44.21 23.50 57.01
N ALA A 122 -44.70 22.45 57.66
CA ALA A 122 -43.88 21.30 58.06
C ALA A 122 -43.27 20.58 56.85
N VAL A 123 -44.02 20.46 55.74
CA VAL A 123 -43.49 19.90 54.48
C VAL A 123 -42.39 20.80 53.90
N ALA A 124 -42.57 22.12 53.90
CA ALA A 124 -41.57 23.06 53.41
C ALA A 124 -40.29 23.05 54.25
N GLU A 125 -40.41 22.95 55.58
CA GLU A 125 -39.28 22.82 56.50
C GLU A 125 -38.52 21.50 56.29
N GLU A 126 -39.24 20.39 56.10
CA GLU A 126 -38.65 19.08 55.82
C GLU A 126 -37.89 19.07 54.49
N LEU A 127 -38.46 19.63 53.43
CA LEU A 127 -37.79 19.78 52.13
C LEU A 127 -36.53 20.64 52.24
N THR A 128 -36.62 21.75 52.98
CA THR A 128 -35.46 22.63 53.23
C THR A 128 -34.37 21.88 54.00
N ARG A 129 -34.75 21.09 55.01
CA ARG A 129 -33.85 20.22 55.77
C ARG A 129 -33.17 19.20 54.85
N GLN A 130 -33.90 18.55 53.95
CA GLN A 130 -33.33 17.56 53.03
C GLN A 130 -32.37 18.18 51.99
N CYS A 131 -32.61 19.43 51.58
CA CYS A 131 -31.75 20.13 50.63
C CYS A 131 -30.47 20.69 51.25
N VAL A 132 -30.48 21.05 52.54
CA VAL A 132 -29.34 21.71 53.22
C VAL A 132 -28.54 20.75 54.09
N SER A 133 -29.20 19.78 54.72
CA SER A 133 -28.56 18.86 55.66
C SER A 133 -27.66 17.86 54.94
N LYS A 134 -26.46 17.67 55.47
CA LYS A 134 -25.48 16.68 55.02
C LYS A 134 -25.64 15.31 55.70
N ALA A 135 -26.72 15.12 56.46
CA ALA A 135 -27.00 13.85 57.14
C ALA A 135 -27.32 12.74 56.12
N LYS A 136 -27.06 11.49 56.48
CA LYS A 136 -27.34 10.35 55.61
C LYS A 136 -28.85 10.18 55.38
N GLY A 137 -29.26 9.94 54.14
CA GLY A 137 -30.67 9.81 53.75
C GLY A 137 -31.37 11.13 53.40
N THR A 138 -30.61 12.22 53.23
CA THR A 138 -31.12 13.48 52.68
C THR A 138 -30.79 13.59 51.20
N LEU A 139 -31.59 14.38 50.46
CA LEU A 139 -31.37 14.65 49.03
C LEU A 139 -29.95 15.20 48.76
N HIS A 140 -29.43 16.05 49.65
CA HIS A 140 -28.09 16.60 49.51
C HIS A 140 -26.98 15.54 49.65
N ALA A 141 -27.15 14.57 50.54
CA ALA A 141 -26.21 13.46 50.68
C ALA A 141 -26.24 12.55 49.45
N GLU A 142 -27.43 12.23 48.94
CA GLU A 142 -27.61 11.43 47.72
C GLU A 142 -27.00 12.12 46.49
N LEU A 143 -27.22 13.43 46.32
CA LEU A 143 -26.62 14.21 45.25
C LEU A 143 -25.09 14.18 45.29
N ARG A 144 -24.52 14.21 46.50
CA ARG A 144 -23.07 14.15 46.69
C ARG A 144 -22.52 12.76 46.38
N GLU A 145 -23.15 11.70 46.89
CA GLU A 145 -22.78 10.33 46.56
C GLU A 145 -22.87 10.07 45.06
N LEU A 146 -23.90 10.61 44.40
CA LEU A 146 -24.04 10.52 42.95
C LEU A 146 -22.92 11.29 42.24
N ALA A 147 -22.59 12.51 42.67
CA ALA A 147 -21.49 13.28 42.10
C ALA A 147 -20.13 12.57 42.26
N ASP A 148 -19.86 12.02 43.43
CA ASP A 148 -18.65 11.22 43.70
C ASP A 148 -18.62 9.97 42.82
N SER A 149 -19.77 9.32 42.60
CA SER A 149 -19.89 8.17 41.70
C SER A 149 -19.62 8.54 40.24
N VAL A 150 -20.11 9.69 39.77
CA VAL A 150 -19.84 10.20 38.42
C VAL A 150 -18.34 10.44 38.25
N TYR A 151 -17.70 11.11 39.20
CA TYR A 151 -16.25 11.35 39.16
C TYR A 151 -15.45 10.03 39.12
N ALA A 152 -15.83 9.05 39.95
CA ALA A 152 -15.18 7.74 39.96
C ALA A 152 -15.38 6.98 38.63
N LEU A 153 -16.58 7.06 38.04
CA LEU A 153 -16.88 6.45 36.74
C LEU A 153 -16.13 7.13 35.59
N GLU A 154 -16.02 8.45 35.60
CA GLU A 154 -15.23 9.22 34.63
C GLU A 154 -13.74 8.85 34.69
N ALA A 155 -13.17 8.77 35.90
CA ALA A 155 -11.79 8.34 36.09
C ALA A 155 -11.56 6.91 35.55
N ARG A 156 -12.49 5.99 35.87
CA ARG A 156 -12.43 4.60 35.37
C ARG A 156 -12.57 4.53 33.85
N LEU A 157 -13.41 5.37 33.25
CA LEU A 157 -13.60 5.45 31.81
C LEU A 157 -12.32 5.93 31.12
N GLN A 158 -11.66 6.95 31.67
CA GLN A 158 -10.36 7.41 31.17
C GLN A 158 -9.28 6.32 31.27
N GLU A 159 -9.21 5.60 32.39
CA GLU A 159 -8.27 4.49 32.56
C GLU A 159 -8.50 3.38 31.52
N LEU A 160 -9.77 3.02 31.28
CA LEU A 160 -10.13 2.01 30.27
C LEU A 160 -9.82 2.49 28.84
N GLN A 161 -10.01 3.77 28.54
CA GLN A 161 -9.63 4.35 27.26
C GLN A 161 -8.12 4.29 27.04
N GLN A 162 -7.31 4.63 28.05
CA GLN A 162 -5.86 4.51 27.98
C GLN A 162 -5.43 3.06 27.76
N LYS A 163 -6.00 2.10 28.51
CA LYS A 163 -5.73 0.67 28.32
C LYS A 163 -6.08 0.19 26.91
N ARG A 164 -7.21 0.65 26.36
CA ARG A 164 -7.62 0.33 24.99
C ARG A 164 -6.62 0.88 23.98
N GLU A 165 -6.16 2.12 24.14
CA GLU A 165 -5.18 2.70 23.23
C GLU A 165 -3.85 1.96 23.25
N VAL A 166 -3.38 1.54 24.43
CA VAL A 166 -2.17 0.71 24.57
C VAL A 166 -2.35 -0.62 23.85
N ALA A 167 -3.44 -1.34 24.11
CA ALA A 167 -3.71 -2.62 23.45
C ALA A 167 -3.81 -2.50 21.93
N LEU A 168 -4.43 -1.43 21.41
CA LEU A 168 -4.50 -1.17 19.96
C LEU A 168 -3.14 -0.84 19.36
N ARG A 169 -2.22 -0.21 20.10
CA ARG A 169 -0.84 0.01 19.63
C ARG A 169 -0.08 -1.30 19.59
N GLU A 170 -0.17 -2.11 20.64
CA GLU A 170 0.45 -3.44 20.69
C GLU A 170 -0.04 -4.35 19.56
N GLU A 171 -1.34 -4.32 19.25
CA GLU A 171 -1.91 -5.08 18.13
C GLU A 171 -1.34 -4.63 16.78
N ARG A 172 -1.20 -3.32 16.56
CA ARG A 172 -0.59 -2.77 15.34
C ARG A 172 0.90 -3.12 15.23
N GLU A 173 1.63 -3.04 16.33
CA GLU A 173 3.05 -3.42 16.39
C GLU A 173 3.23 -4.93 16.12
N SER A 174 2.34 -5.76 16.66
CA SER A 174 2.34 -7.21 16.39
C SER A 174 2.04 -7.50 14.93
N ALA A 175 1.04 -6.85 14.34
CA ALA A 175 0.70 -7.01 12.92
C ALA A 175 1.86 -6.58 12.02
N HIS A 176 2.51 -5.45 12.34
CA HIS A 176 3.69 -5.00 11.61
C HIS A 176 4.86 -5.98 11.71
N SER A 177 5.13 -6.50 12.92
CA SER A 177 6.17 -7.51 13.14
C SER A 177 5.88 -8.81 12.38
N GLU A 178 4.61 -9.20 12.27
CA GLU A 178 4.19 -10.37 11.50
C GLU A 178 4.40 -10.17 9.99
N GLU A 179 4.09 -8.98 9.46
CA GLU A 179 4.41 -8.62 8.07
C GLU A 179 5.93 -8.64 7.80
N GLU A 180 6.75 -8.12 8.72
CA GLU A 180 8.21 -8.17 8.59
C GLU A 180 8.74 -9.60 8.63
N LEU A 181 8.22 -10.44 9.53
CA LEU A 181 8.57 -11.86 9.58
C LEU A 181 8.23 -12.58 8.27
N GLU A 182 7.08 -12.27 7.66
CA GLU A 182 6.70 -12.87 6.39
C GLU A 182 7.61 -12.42 5.24
N ARG A 183 8.00 -11.13 5.22
CA ARG A 183 9.01 -10.63 4.26
C ARG A 183 10.34 -11.35 4.43
N VAL A 184 10.86 -11.43 5.65
CA VAL A 184 12.13 -12.12 5.94
C VAL A 184 12.06 -13.60 5.58
N ARG A 185 10.92 -14.28 5.84
CA ARG A 185 10.71 -15.67 5.42
C ARG A 185 10.77 -15.82 3.90
N SER A 186 10.11 -14.93 3.16
CA SER A 186 10.14 -14.96 1.70
C SER A 186 11.54 -14.71 1.14
N GLU A 187 12.30 -13.79 1.74
CA GLU A 187 13.69 -13.52 1.38
C GLU A 187 14.59 -14.73 1.67
N LEU A 188 14.43 -15.36 2.84
CA LEU A 188 15.16 -16.59 3.19
C LEU A 188 14.84 -17.73 2.22
N GLU A 189 13.59 -17.88 1.80
CA GLU A 189 13.22 -18.91 0.83
C GLU A 189 13.85 -18.64 -0.55
N ASN A 190 13.89 -17.38 -0.98
CA ASN A 190 14.57 -17.00 -2.22
C ASN A 190 16.08 -17.23 -2.14
N LEU A 191 16.72 -16.85 -1.04
CA LEU A 191 18.14 -17.11 -0.82
C LEU A 191 18.47 -18.59 -0.80
N ARG A 192 17.62 -19.44 -0.19
CA ARG A 192 17.78 -20.90 -0.25
C ARG A 192 17.69 -21.43 -1.68
N LYS A 193 16.74 -20.94 -2.47
CA LYS A 193 16.62 -21.31 -3.90
C LYS A 193 17.85 -20.87 -4.70
N GLU A 194 18.42 -19.71 -4.40
CA GLU A 194 19.65 -19.23 -5.02
C GLU A 194 20.86 -20.08 -4.61
N GLU A 195 20.99 -20.41 -3.33
CA GLU A 195 22.02 -21.31 -2.81
C GLU A 195 21.97 -22.69 -3.48
N GLU A 196 20.78 -23.28 -3.59
CA GLU A 196 20.59 -24.56 -4.29
C GLU A 196 20.98 -24.48 -5.78
N LYS A 197 20.59 -23.41 -6.47
CA LYS A 197 20.98 -23.20 -7.87
C LYS A 197 22.49 -23.06 -8.00
N LEU A 198 23.12 -22.30 -7.11
CA LEU A 198 24.55 -22.07 -7.14
C LEU A 198 25.33 -23.35 -6.83
N SER A 199 24.88 -24.12 -5.83
CA SER A 199 25.42 -25.44 -5.49
C SER A 199 25.35 -26.39 -6.68
N ARG A 200 24.20 -26.50 -7.36
CA ARG A 200 24.06 -27.31 -8.58
C ARG A 200 25.01 -26.85 -9.70
N SER A 201 25.15 -25.53 -9.89
CA SER A 201 26.07 -24.99 -10.90
C SER A 201 27.53 -25.32 -10.57
N PHE A 202 27.89 -25.29 -9.29
CA PHE A 202 29.23 -25.60 -8.83
C PHE A 202 29.58 -27.08 -9.01
N ASP A 203 28.64 -27.97 -8.70
CA ASP A 203 28.80 -29.40 -8.94
C ASP A 203 28.89 -29.73 -10.43
N GLN A 204 28.10 -29.07 -11.28
CA GLN A 204 28.24 -29.17 -12.74
C GLN A 204 29.62 -28.71 -13.22
N GLN A 205 30.14 -27.60 -12.69
CA GLN A 205 31.49 -27.13 -13.04
C GLN A 205 32.57 -28.10 -12.60
N LYS A 206 32.47 -28.70 -11.41
CA LYS A 206 33.40 -29.76 -10.97
C LYS A 206 33.38 -30.94 -11.92
N LEU A 207 32.20 -31.39 -12.32
CA LEU A 207 32.03 -32.52 -13.22
C LEU A 207 32.62 -32.21 -14.62
N HIS A 208 32.41 -31.00 -15.13
CA HIS A 208 32.99 -30.55 -16.38
C HIS A 208 34.53 -30.43 -16.31
N ARG A 209 35.10 -29.99 -15.18
CA ARG A 209 36.56 -29.96 -14.98
C ARG A 209 37.14 -31.37 -14.99
N ALA A 210 36.56 -32.29 -14.21
CA ALA A 210 36.97 -33.69 -14.19
C ALA A 210 36.86 -34.34 -15.58
N GLN A 211 35.78 -34.07 -16.32
CA GLN A 211 35.63 -34.56 -17.68
C GLN A 211 36.71 -34.00 -18.62
N LYS A 212 37.05 -32.72 -18.51
CA LYS A 212 38.12 -32.11 -19.31
C LYS A 212 39.49 -32.72 -19.00
N GLU A 213 39.79 -32.95 -17.73
CA GLU A 213 41.02 -33.63 -17.31
C GLU A 213 41.10 -35.05 -17.88
N LEU A 214 39.99 -35.81 -17.83
CA LEU A 214 39.93 -37.15 -18.43
C LEU A 214 40.15 -37.11 -19.94
N TYR A 215 39.57 -36.14 -20.66
CA TYR A 215 39.82 -35.97 -22.09
C TYR A 215 41.28 -35.63 -22.39
N GLN A 216 41.92 -34.76 -21.61
CA GLN A 216 43.33 -34.43 -21.76
C GLN A 216 44.22 -35.66 -21.53
N ILE A 217 43.91 -36.47 -20.52
CA ILE A 217 44.61 -37.73 -20.26
C ILE A 217 44.39 -38.72 -21.42
N GLN A 218 43.16 -38.80 -21.94
CA GLN A 218 42.85 -39.66 -23.09
C GLN A 218 43.62 -39.23 -24.35
N GLU A 219 43.67 -37.93 -24.65
CA GLU A 219 44.46 -37.38 -25.76
C GLU A 219 45.95 -37.67 -25.60
N ALA A 220 46.49 -37.48 -24.38
CA ALA A 220 47.89 -37.80 -24.07
C ALA A 220 48.19 -39.30 -24.23
N LEU A 221 47.28 -40.18 -23.82
CA LEU A 221 47.43 -41.63 -24.02
C LEU A 221 47.38 -42.02 -25.49
N VAL A 222 46.52 -41.36 -26.28
CA VAL A 222 46.44 -41.58 -27.73
C VAL A 222 47.72 -41.09 -28.42
N SER A 223 48.25 -39.93 -28.05
CA SER A 223 49.50 -39.43 -28.61
C SER A 223 50.69 -40.30 -28.20
N GLU A 224 50.74 -40.79 -26.95
CA GLU A 224 51.76 -41.73 -26.51
C GLU A 224 51.69 -43.04 -27.31
N LYS A 225 50.49 -43.59 -27.55
CA LYS A 225 50.32 -44.77 -28.40
C LYS A 225 50.79 -44.53 -29.83
N LYS A 226 50.47 -43.38 -30.43
CA LYS A 226 50.95 -43.01 -31.76
C LYS A 226 52.46 -42.87 -31.80
N LEU A 227 53.06 -42.19 -30.83
CA LEU A 227 54.51 -42.05 -30.71
C LEU A 227 55.20 -43.39 -30.52
N LYS A 228 54.62 -44.31 -29.75
CA LYS A 228 55.12 -45.70 -29.62
C LYS A 228 55.06 -46.43 -30.95
N GLN A 229 53.96 -46.32 -31.68
CA GLN A 229 53.82 -46.93 -33.00
C GLN A 229 54.80 -46.32 -34.02
N GLU A 230 54.95 -45.00 -34.03
CA GLU A 230 55.95 -44.29 -34.84
C GLU A 230 57.38 -44.71 -34.47
N LEU A 231 57.67 -44.92 -33.18
CA LEU A 231 58.97 -45.43 -32.71
C LEU A 231 59.23 -46.87 -33.15
N GLU A 232 58.21 -47.74 -33.15
CA GLU A 232 58.29 -49.11 -33.66
C GLU A 232 58.44 -49.15 -35.19
N GLU A 233 57.77 -48.25 -35.91
CA GLU A 233 57.86 -48.11 -37.37
C GLU A 233 59.16 -47.42 -37.82
N THR A 234 59.81 -46.67 -36.94
CA THR A 234 61.13 -46.08 -37.20
C THR A 234 62.18 -47.18 -37.12
N PRO A 235 62.83 -47.58 -38.24
CA PRO A 235 63.87 -48.58 -38.19
C PRO A 235 65.00 -48.09 -37.30
N SER A 236 65.48 -48.95 -36.40
CA SER A 236 66.69 -48.67 -35.63
C SER A 236 67.84 -48.46 -36.61
N TYR A 237 68.46 -47.28 -36.61
CA TYR A 237 69.63 -47.02 -37.44
C TYR A 237 70.69 -48.07 -37.16
N THR A 238 71.08 -48.79 -38.20
CA THR A 238 72.14 -49.79 -38.11
C THR A 238 73.46 -49.06 -37.78
N GLU A 239 74.37 -49.65 -37.00
CA GLU A 239 75.65 -48.99 -36.63
C GLU A 239 76.43 -48.47 -37.85
N GLU A 240 76.28 -49.14 -38.99
CA GLU A 240 76.88 -48.75 -40.26
C GLU A 240 76.28 -47.46 -40.82
N GLU A 241 74.95 -47.33 -40.79
CA GLU A 241 74.23 -46.13 -41.25
C GLU A 241 74.57 -44.92 -40.38
N LEU A 242 74.73 -45.13 -39.07
CA LEU A 242 75.16 -44.11 -38.10
C LEU A 242 76.58 -43.60 -38.38
N LYS A 243 77.51 -44.51 -38.72
CA LYS A 243 78.86 -44.15 -39.17
C LYS A 243 78.81 -43.40 -40.51
N THR A 244 77.93 -43.78 -41.43
CA THR A 244 77.77 -43.05 -42.70
C THR A 244 77.21 -41.65 -42.51
N LEU A 245 76.25 -41.46 -41.60
CA LEU A 245 75.71 -40.15 -41.27
C LEU A 245 76.75 -39.24 -40.61
N GLN A 246 77.53 -39.76 -39.66
CA GLN A 246 78.61 -38.98 -39.02
C GLN A 246 79.70 -38.58 -40.02
N THR A 247 80.05 -39.47 -40.95
CA THR A 247 81.02 -39.13 -42.02
C THR A 247 80.44 -38.12 -43.01
N LEU A 248 79.14 -38.18 -43.32
CA LEU A 248 78.47 -37.18 -44.14
C LEU A 248 78.35 -35.83 -43.43
N GLU A 249 78.11 -35.81 -42.11
CA GLU A 249 78.07 -34.57 -41.31
C GLU A 249 79.47 -33.93 -41.24
N GLY A 250 80.52 -34.74 -41.10
CA GLY A 250 81.90 -34.27 -41.22
C GLY A 250 82.18 -33.65 -42.59
N LYS A 251 81.77 -34.33 -43.67
CA LYS A 251 81.90 -33.82 -45.04
C LYS A 251 81.10 -32.53 -45.26
N LEU A 252 79.91 -32.40 -44.66
CA LEU A 252 79.10 -31.19 -44.72
C LEU A 252 79.78 -30.02 -44.03
N LYS A 253 80.35 -30.23 -42.83
CA LYS A 253 81.14 -29.21 -42.12
C LYS A 253 82.39 -28.81 -42.91
N ASP A 254 83.06 -29.77 -43.53
CA ASP A 254 84.21 -29.50 -44.41
C ASP A 254 83.80 -28.69 -45.65
N LEU A 255 82.67 -29.06 -46.29
CA LEU A 255 82.10 -28.34 -47.42
C LEU A 255 81.63 -26.93 -47.05
N GLU A 256 81.03 -26.74 -45.87
CA GLU A 256 80.68 -25.42 -45.35
C GLU A 256 81.94 -24.57 -45.09
N GLY A 257 83.00 -25.17 -44.54
CA GLY A 257 84.30 -24.52 -44.39
C GLY A 257 84.90 -24.11 -45.74
N GLN A 258 84.86 -25.00 -46.73
CA GLN A 258 85.28 -24.69 -48.11
C GLN A 258 84.42 -23.61 -48.75
N PHE A 259 83.12 -23.60 -48.49
CA PHE A 259 82.23 -22.58 -49.03
C PHE A 259 82.51 -21.21 -48.40
N GLN A 260 82.86 -21.16 -47.11
CA GLN A 260 83.29 -19.93 -46.44
C GLN A 260 84.62 -19.41 -46.98
N THR A 261 85.62 -20.29 -47.23
CA THR A 261 86.89 -19.87 -47.82
C THR A 261 86.73 -19.40 -49.26
N LEU A 262 85.90 -20.07 -50.07
CA LEU A 262 85.56 -19.64 -51.42
C LEU A 262 84.81 -18.30 -51.42
N ARG A 263 83.90 -18.07 -50.47
CA ARG A 263 83.27 -16.75 -50.30
C ARG A 263 84.29 -15.66 -49.95
N ALA A 264 85.23 -15.93 -49.06
CA ALA A 264 86.28 -14.98 -48.71
C ALA A 264 87.16 -14.64 -49.93
N LEU A 265 87.51 -15.65 -50.74
CA LEU A 265 88.25 -15.45 -51.99
C LEU A 265 87.44 -14.67 -53.04
N ASP A 266 86.12 -14.93 -53.18
CA ASP A 266 85.25 -14.14 -54.07
C ASP A 266 85.16 -12.68 -53.62
N GLU A 267 85.05 -12.41 -52.31
CA GLU A 267 85.07 -11.04 -51.78
C GLU A 267 86.42 -10.35 -52.01
N GLU A 268 87.54 -11.06 -51.87
CA GLU A 268 88.88 -10.53 -52.12
C GLU A 268 89.09 -10.21 -53.61
N ALA A 269 88.67 -11.12 -54.51
CA ALA A 269 88.68 -10.89 -55.96
C ALA A 269 87.78 -9.71 -56.37
N ARG A 270 86.60 -9.55 -55.75
CA ARG A 270 85.72 -8.38 -55.98
C ARG A 270 86.37 -7.08 -55.51
N ARG A 271 87.10 -7.09 -54.39
CA ARG A 271 87.86 -5.92 -53.92
C ARG A 271 89.01 -5.57 -54.85
N GLU A 272 89.70 -6.55 -55.43
CA GLU A 272 90.72 -6.31 -56.45
C GLU A 272 90.11 -5.75 -57.73
N LEU A 273 88.98 -6.27 -58.20
CA LEU A 273 88.24 -5.71 -59.34
C LEU A 273 87.83 -4.26 -59.10
N GLN A 274 87.29 -3.93 -57.91
CA GLN A 274 86.96 -2.54 -57.54
C GLN A 274 88.18 -1.61 -57.47
N LYS A 275 89.37 -2.13 -57.17
CA LYS A 275 90.62 -1.34 -57.22
C LYS A 275 91.12 -1.13 -58.65
N LEU A 276 90.90 -2.10 -59.54
CA LEU A 276 91.31 -2.02 -60.94
C LEU A 276 90.35 -1.19 -61.80
N GLU A 277 89.06 -1.10 -61.44
CA GLU A 277 88.06 -0.24 -62.11
C GLU A 277 88.51 1.23 -62.27
N PRO A 278 88.99 1.94 -61.23
CA PRO A 278 89.46 3.30 -61.38
C PRO A 278 90.75 3.40 -62.21
N GLU A 279 91.62 2.37 -62.22
CA GLU A 279 92.80 2.33 -63.08
C GLU A 279 92.40 2.18 -64.56
N ILE A 280 91.43 1.31 -64.86
CA ILE A 280 90.86 1.17 -66.21
C ILE A 280 90.20 2.47 -66.65
N GLU A 281 89.47 3.15 -65.78
CA GLU A 281 88.82 4.42 -66.08
C GLU A 281 89.85 5.55 -66.29
N GLN A 282 90.95 5.52 -65.54
CA GLN A 282 92.08 6.43 -65.73
C GLN A 282 92.76 6.20 -67.09
N VAL A 283 93.03 4.96 -67.48
CA VAL A 283 93.57 4.59 -68.80
C VAL A 283 92.58 4.94 -69.92
N ALA A 284 91.28 4.72 -69.73
CA ALA A 284 90.25 5.11 -70.69
C ALA A 284 90.19 6.64 -70.86
N SER A 285 90.36 7.41 -69.78
CA SER A 285 90.45 8.88 -69.84
C SER A 285 91.71 9.34 -70.59
N GLN A 286 92.85 8.66 -70.42
CA GLN A 286 94.07 8.91 -71.17
C GLN A 286 93.89 8.57 -72.66
N SER A 287 93.23 7.46 -72.97
CA SER A 287 92.88 7.07 -74.34
C SER A 287 91.94 8.10 -74.98
N ARG A 288 90.92 8.60 -74.27
CA ARG A 288 90.04 9.69 -74.75
C ARG A 288 90.81 10.98 -75.01
N LYS A 289 91.76 11.35 -74.15
CA LYS A 289 92.66 12.51 -74.40
C LYS A 289 93.49 12.30 -75.67
N LEU A 290 94.04 11.11 -75.88
CA LEU A 290 94.77 10.76 -77.10
C LEU A 290 93.87 10.74 -78.35
N GLN A 291 92.62 10.28 -78.22
CA GLN A 291 91.62 10.33 -79.29
C GLN A 291 91.23 11.76 -79.63
N GLN A 292 91.04 12.65 -78.64
CA GLN A 292 90.81 14.08 -78.88
C GLN A 292 92.00 14.75 -79.59
N ILE A 293 93.24 14.38 -79.24
CA ILE A 293 94.45 14.85 -79.95
C ILE A 293 94.45 14.33 -81.40
N ARG A 294 94.11 13.06 -81.62
CA ARG A 294 93.99 12.47 -82.96
C ARG A 294 92.89 13.17 -83.77
N ASP A 295 91.70 13.36 -83.22
CA ASP A 295 90.56 13.98 -83.91
C ASP A 295 90.80 15.47 -84.16
N PHE A 296 91.53 16.15 -83.28
CA PHE A 296 92.06 17.49 -83.55
C PHE A 296 93.02 17.48 -84.75
N GLY A 297 93.93 16.49 -84.81
CA GLY A 297 94.82 16.26 -85.96
C GLY A 297 94.08 15.92 -87.26
N VAL A 298 93.00 15.14 -87.19
CA VAL A 298 92.15 14.82 -88.36
C VAL A 298 91.33 16.05 -88.77
N SER A 299 90.86 16.87 -87.83
CA SER A 299 90.14 18.12 -88.13
C SER A 299 91.03 19.18 -88.82
N LEU A 300 92.33 19.18 -88.52
CA LEU A 300 93.35 19.97 -89.23
C LEU A 300 93.57 19.41 -90.65
N LYS A 301 93.50 18.09 -90.82
CA LYS A 301 93.62 17.41 -92.12
C LYS A 301 92.40 17.65 -93.03
N THR A 302 91.19 17.78 -92.47
CA THR A 302 89.94 18.03 -93.22
C THR A 302 89.65 19.52 -93.49
N ARG A 303 90.46 20.46 -92.96
CA ARG A 303 90.41 21.89 -93.32
C ARG A 303 91.34 22.29 -94.47
N LEU A 304 91.94 21.31 -95.15
CA LEU A 304 92.67 21.49 -96.41
C LEU A 304 91.90 20.81 -97.55
N PRO A 305 91.04 21.53 -98.28
CA PRO A 305 90.52 21.01 -99.53
C PRO A 305 91.59 21.07 -100.62
N ASP A 306 91.77 19.91 -101.22
CA ASP A 306 92.42 19.64 -102.50
C ASP A 306 92.09 20.73 -103.54
N ARG A 307 93.14 21.40 -104.04
CA ARG A 307 93.06 22.29 -105.22
C ARG A 307 94.27 22.04 -106.12
N SER A 308 94.19 20.92 -106.82
CA SER A 308 94.85 20.70 -108.11
C SER A 308 94.30 21.66 -109.17
N SER A 309 94.85 22.87 -109.24
CA SER A 309 95.05 23.65 -110.49
C SER A 309 95.31 25.10 -110.14
N LEU A 310 96.54 25.57 -110.32
CA LEU A 310 96.86 26.70 -111.21
C LEU A 310 98.31 27.15 -110.98
N ILE A 311 98.99 27.23 -112.10
CA ILE A 311 100.36 27.68 -112.31
C ILE A 311 100.49 29.17 -111.95
N ASP A 312 101.71 29.50 -111.53
CA ASP A 312 102.43 30.76 -111.71
C ASP A 312 102.57 31.79 -110.58
N ARG A 313 103.84 32.22 -110.49
CA ARG A 313 104.40 33.47 -109.94
C ARG A 313 104.67 33.61 -108.43
N LYS A 314 105.96 33.34 -108.11
CA LYS A 314 107.02 34.29 -107.71
C LYS A 314 106.79 35.23 -106.50
N VAL A 315 107.84 35.29 -105.66
CA VAL A 315 108.24 36.39 -104.72
C VAL A 315 107.51 36.36 -103.36
N SER A 316 108.08 36.60 -102.16
CA SER A 316 109.40 36.57 -101.51
C SER A 316 109.20 37.08 -100.05
N TYR A 317 110.04 36.65 -99.08
CA TYR A 317 110.32 37.32 -97.77
C TYR A 317 109.14 37.36 -96.74
N THR A 318 109.28 37.37 -95.40
CA THR A 318 110.36 37.58 -94.43
C THR A 318 109.83 37.18 -93.03
N TYR A 319 110.70 36.67 -92.13
CA TYR A 319 110.95 37.10 -90.72
C TYR A 319 109.74 37.66 -89.89
N ARG A 320 109.48 37.33 -88.61
CA ARG A 320 110.32 37.08 -87.42
C ARG A 320 109.41 36.82 -86.18
N PRO A 321 109.90 36.67 -84.93
CA PRO A 321 109.55 35.62 -83.97
C PRO A 321 108.80 36.22 -82.74
N VAL A 322 109.09 35.75 -81.51
CA VAL A 322 108.71 36.29 -80.16
C VAL A 322 107.44 35.61 -79.61
N PHE A 323 107.33 35.09 -78.38
CA PHE A 323 108.23 34.86 -77.23
C PHE A 323 107.31 34.23 -76.14
N LEU A 324 107.74 33.21 -75.36
CA LEU A 324 108.22 33.29 -73.96
C LEU A 324 107.15 33.00 -72.87
N ILE A 325 107.62 32.32 -71.82
CA ILE A 325 107.28 32.46 -70.37
C ILE A 325 106.19 31.50 -69.87
N LEU A 326 106.58 30.42 -69.17
CA LEU A 326 106.86 30.31 -67.70
C LEU A 326 105.54 30.30 -66.92
N ALA A 327 105.37 29.59 -65.80
CA ALA A 327 106.16 28.61 -65.07
C ALA A 327 105.29 28.14 -63.91
N GLY A 328 105.61 26.94 -63.40
CA GLY A 328 105.64 26.66 -61.97
C GLY A 328 104.30 26.54 -61.23
N VAL A 329 104.24 25.95 -60.05
CA VAL A 329 105.18 25.19 -59.21
C VAL A 329 104.35 24.91 -57.96
N VAL A 330 104.36 23.67 -57.45
CA VAL A 330 104.38 23.34 -56.00
C VAL A 330 103.09 23.68 -55.21
N LEU A 331 102.57 22.89 -54.27
CA LEU A 331 103.10 21.93 -53.30
C LEU A 331 101.98 20.90 -53.01
#